data_AF-A0A9E8J470-F1
#
_entry.id   AF-A0A9E8J470-F1
#
_cell.length_a   1.000
_cell.length_b   1.000
_cell.length_c   1.000
_cell.angle_alpha   90.00
_cell.angle_beta   90.00
_cell.angle_gamma   90.00
#
_symmetry.space_group_name_H-M   'P 1'
#
loop_
_entity.id
_entity.type
_entity.pdbx_description
1 polymer ?
#
loop_
_entity_poly.entity_id
_entity_poly.type
_entity_poly.pdbx_seq_one_letter_code
_entity_poly.pdbx_strand_id
1 'polypeptide(L)'
;MAVTGDWTLFYDWGCDGSYSKTSMTVNSDGTWTNGEGYNGPWVQIAGMFMFTFNNSETTYAGNLASKSITGISSSFSGSNGCFYMLQSGVPTAFGAERVGGKLDSQGGK
;
A
#
# COMPACT_ATOMS: atom_id res chain seq x y z
N MET A 1 -15.72 -3.15 9.36
CA MET A 1 -14.35 -3.69 9.21
C MET A 1 -13.73 -2.96 8.02
N ALA A 2 -12.67 -2.16 8.25
CA ALA A 2 -12.30 -1.11 7.29
C ALA A 2 -11.22 -1.52 6.26
N VAL A 3 -10.27 -2.38 6.61
CA VAL A 3 -9.11 -2.68 5.74
C VAL A 3 -9.19 -4.01 4.99
N THR A 4 -10.08 -4.91 5.39
CA THR A 4 -10.21 -6.24 4.74
C THR A 4 -10.68 -6.12 3.30
N GLY A 5 -10.13 -6.94 2.41
CA GLY A 5 -10.48 -6.99 0.99
C GLY A 5 -9.25 -7.02 0.09
N ASP A 6 -9.48 -6.78 -1.20
CA ASP A 6 -8.43 -6.80 -2.22
C ASP A 6 -7.81 -5.43 -2.42
N TRP A 7 -6.49 -5.43 -2.57
CA TRP A 7 -5.64 -4.25 -2.70
C TRP A 7 -4.58 -4.49 -3.78
N THR A 8 -4.01 -3.40 -4.28
CA THR A 8 -2.73 -3.42 -4.99
C THR A 8 -1.69 -2.76 -4.10
N LEU A 9 -0.64 -3.49 -3.76
CA LEU A 9 0.52 -3.00 -3.01
C LEU A 9 1.55 -2.45 -3.99
N PHE A 10 1.99 -1.23 -3.77
CA PHE A 10 3.10 -0.58 -4.44
C PHE A 10 4.21 -0.39 -3.42
N TYR A 11 5.41 -0.85 -3.72
CA TYR A 11 6.55 -0.76 -2.81
C TYR A 11 7.83 -0.35 -3.54
N ASP A 12 8.65 0.40 -2.84
CA ASP A 12 9.89 0.97 -3.34
C ASP A 12 10.93 0.93 -2.21
N TRP A 13 11.99 0.14 -2.41
CA TRP A 13 13.12 0.09 -1.50
C TRP A 13 14.08 1.23 -1.83
N GLY A 14 14.33 2.12 -0.85
CA GLY A 14 15.10 3.33 -1.06
C GLY A 14 14.26 4.59 -1.32
N CYS A 15 12.95 4.45 -1.55
CA CYS A 15 12.03 5.58 -1.79
C CYS A 15 12.48 6.48 -2.95
N ASP A 16 13.02 5.90 -4.02
CA ASP A 16 13.57 6.63 -5.16
C ASP A 16 12.53 7.00 -6.24
N GLY A 17 11.28 6.52 -6.09
CA GLY A 17 10.17 6.70 -7.01
C GLY A 17 9.92 5.49 -7.92
N SER A 18 10.74 4.45 -7.87
CA SER A 18 10.67 3.26 -8.72
C SER A 18 9.85 2.14 -8.06
N TYR A 19 8.53 2.27 -8.12
CA TYR A 19 7.63 1.32 -7.47
C TYR A 19 7.49 0.00 -8.24
N SER A 20 7.77 -1.10 -7.54
CA SER A 20 7.26 -2.42 -7.87
C SER A 20 5.81 -2.56 -7.36
N LYS A 21 5.04 -3.51 -7.91
CA LYS A 21 3.66 -3.74 -7.47
C LYS A 21 3.24 -5.20 -7.50
N THR A 22 2.34 -5.56 -6.59
CA THR A 22 1.72 -6.87 -6.50
C THR A 22 0.28 -6.77 -6.00
N SER A 23 -0.56 -7.75 -6.33
CA SER A 23 -1.89 -7.86 -5.72
C SER A 23 -1.75 -8.29 -4.26
N MET A 24 -2.66 -7.87 -3.39
CA MET A 24 -2.68 -8.24 -1.99
C MET A 24 -4.12 -8.42 -1.51
N THR A 25 -4.40 -9.49 -0.76
CA THR A 25 -5.68 -9.70 -0.10
C THR A 25 -5.47 -9.64 1.41
N VAL A 26 -6.19 -8.73 2.08
CA VAL A 26 -6.20 -8.58 3.53
C VAL A 26 -7.42 -9.33 4.08
N ASN A 27 -7.17 -10.47 4.73
CA ASN A 27 -8.22 -11.40 5.18
C ASN A 27 -8.79 -10.97 6.53
N SER A 28 -10.06 -11.29 6.80
CA SER A 28 -10.71 -10.95 8.08
C SER A 28 -10.19 -11.76 9.28
N ASP A 29 -9.40 -12.80 9.06
CA ASP A 29 -8.81 -13.66 10.09
C ASP A 29 -7.48 -13.13 10.66
N GLY A 30 -7.05 -11.92 10.25
CA GLY A 30 -5.78 -11.33 10.69
C GLY A 30 -4.58 -11.73 9.84
N THR A 31 -4.79 -12.40 8.69
CA THR A 31 -3.73 -12.75 7.74
C THR A 31 -3.84 -11.97 6.43
N TRP A 32 -2.76 -11.94 5.66
CA TRP A 32 -2.75 -11.41 4.30
C TRP A 32 -2.01 -12.36 3.35
N THR A 33 -2.34 -12.29 2.07
CA THR A 33 -1.63 -12.98 0.98
C THR A 33 -1.34 -12.00 -0.16
N ASN A 34 -0.33 -12.27 -0.99
CA ASN A 34 -0.04 -11.45 -2.17
C ASN A 34 0.20 -12.29 -3.44
N GLY A 35 0.25 -11.61 -4.59
CA GLY A 35 0.46 -12.24 -5.90
C GLY A 35 1.85 -12.85 -6.10
N GLU A 36 2.80 -12.62 -5.19
CA GLU A 36 4.15 -13.19 -5.20
C GLU A 36 4.25 -14.48 -4.40
N GLY A 37 3.16 -14.94 -3.79
CA GLY A 37 3.13 -16.15 -2.97
C GLY A 37 3.54 -15.94 -1.51
N TYR A 38 3.77 -14.69 -1.09
CA TYR A 38 4.03 -14.35 0.31
C TYR A 38 2.74 -14.17 1.10
N ASN A 39 2.87 -14.30 2.41
CA ASN A 39 1.78 -14.18 3.36
C ASN A 39 2.32 -13.83 4.75
N GLY A 40 1.44 -13.38 5.64
CA GLY A 40 1.78 -13.09 7.02
C GLY A 40 0.63 -12.49 7.81
N PRO A 41 0.89 -12.07 9.06
CA PRO A 41 -0.10 -11.42 9.89
C PRO A 41 -0.23 -9.93 9.56
N TRP A 42 -1.41 -9.36 9.86
CA TRP A 42 -1.64 -7.93 9.86
C TRP A 42 -2.41 -7.49 11.10
N VAL A 43 -2.32 -6.20 11.41
CA VAL A 43 -3.11 -5.55 12.45
C VAL A 43 -3.49 -4.14 12.02
N GLN A 44 -4.65 -3.66 12.46
CA GLN A 44 -5.05 -2.27 12.32
C GLN A 44 -5.51 -1.70 13.66
N ILE A 45 -4.86 -0.64 14.12
CA ILE A 45 -5.21 0.07 15.37
C ILE A 45 -5.17 1.57 15.12
N ALA A 46 -6.23 2.28 15.49
CA ALA A 46 -6.30 3.75 15.44
C ALA A 46 -5.92 4.35 14.06
N GLY A 47 -6.30 3.69 12.96
CA GLY A 47 -5.99 4.14 11.59
C GLY A 47 -4.62 3.72 11.08
N MET A 48 -3.72 3.22 11.94
CA MET A 48 -2.47 2.61 11.52
C MET A 48 -2.72 1.16 11.09
N PHE A 49 -2.28 0.81 9.89
CA PHE A 49 -2.23 -0.53 9.35
C PHE A 49 -0.79 -1.01 9.32
N MET A 50 -0.56 -2.20 9.86
CA MET A 50 0.76 -2.83 9.87
C MET A 50 0.65 -4.28 9.43
N PHE A 51 1.58 -4.74 8.60
CA PHE A 51 1.70 -6.14 8.23
C PHE A 51 3.16 -6.58 8.22
N THR A 52 3.38 -7.85 8.53
CA THR A 52 4.71 -8.50 8.49
C THR A 52 4.65 -9.75 7.64
N PHE A 53 5.82 -10.29 7.29
CA PHE A 53 5.94 -11.50 6.49
C PHE A 53 6.18 -12.69 7.40
N ASN A 54 5.57 -13.83 7.08
CA ASN A 54 5.91 -15.08 7.77
C ASN A 54 7.39 -15.42 7.53
N ASN A 55 8.10 -15.75 8.61
CA ASN A 55 9.53 -16.05 8.62
C ASN A 55 10.45 -14.87 8.24
N SER A 56 10.00 -13.62 8.40
CA SER A 56 10.83 -12.44 8.19
C SER A 56 10.44 -11.30 9.15
N GLU A 57 11.43 -10.47 9.51
CA GLU A 57 11.21 -9.24 10.29
C GLU A 57 10.71 -8.07 9.42
N THR A 58 10.67 -8.25 8.09
CA THR A 58 10.19 -7.24 7.17
C THR A 58 8.79 -6.78 7.56
N THR A 59 8.68 -5.50 7.88
CA THR A 59 7.46 -4.86 8.38
C THR A 59 7.11 -3.69 7.50
N TYR A 60 5.83 -3.58 7.19
CA TYR A 60 5.22 -2.46 6.48
C TYR A 60 4.22 -1.81 7.43
N ALA A 61 4.36 -0.51 7.68
CA ALA A 61 3.47 0.25 8.55
C ALA A 61 3.06 1.56 7.90
N GLY A 62 1.75 1.81 7.83
CA GLY A 62 1.17 2.98 7.17
C GLY A 62 -0.17 3.40 7.74
N ASN A 63 -0.67 4.54 7.29
CA ASN A 63 -1.96 5.07 7.72
C ASN A 63 -3.04 4.75 6.67
N LEU A 64 -4.14 4.17 7.12
CA LEU A 64 -5.34 3.97 6.31
C LEU A 64 -6.12 5.29 6.23
N ALA A 65 -6.28 5.80 5.02
CA ALA A 65 -7.12 6.95 4.71
C ALA A 65 -8.14 6.56 3.61
N SER A 66 -9.36 6.23 4.03
CA SER A 66 -10.42 5.77 3.12
C SER A 66 -10.01 4.52 2.33
N LYS A 67 -9.69 4.65 1.03
CA LYS A 67 -9.34 3.55 0.12
C LYS A 67 -7.84 3.50 -0.22
N SER A 68 -7.02 4.23 0.51
CA SER A 68 -5.57 4.20 0.36
C SER A 68 -4.87 3.97 1.70
N ILE A 69 -3.69 3.36 1.63
CA ILE A 69 -2.76 3.24 2.75
C ILE A 69 -1.43 3.80 2.26
N THR A 70 -0.76 4.62 3.07
CA THR A 70 0.58 5.12 2.76
C THR A 70 1.49 4.96 3.96
N GLY A 71 2.74 4.55 3.74
CA GLY A 71 3.63 4.23 4.84
C GLY A 71 5.06 3.90 4.41
N ILE A 72 5.77 3.32 5.37
CA ILE A 72 7.17 2.91 5.23
C ILE A 72 7.32 1.41 5.41
N SER A 73 8.36 0.86 4.80
CA SER A 73 8.79 -0.52 5.01
C SER A 73 10.20 -0.56 5.61
N SER A 74 10.48 -1.57 6.43
CA SER A 74 11.82 -1.86 6.91
C SER A 74 12.02 -3.35 7.03
N SER A 75 13.21 -3.81 6.65
CA SER A 75 13.70 -5.16 6.89
C SER A 75 14.36 -5.31 8.27
N PHE A 76 14.62 -4.20 8.97
CA PHE A 76 15.45 -4.12 10.18
C PHE A 76 16.89 -4.67 10.05
N SER A 77 17.28 -5.16 8.88
CA SER A 77 18.62 -5.67 8.56
C SER A 77 19.41 -4.78 7.59
N GLY A 78 18.84 -3.63 7.19
CA GLY A 78 19.56 -2.59 6.44
C GLY A 78 18.80 -1.98 5.27
N SER A 79 17.66 -2.55 4.87
CA SER A 79 16.79 -1.99 3.82
C SER A 79 15.57 -1.28 4.43
N ASN A 80 15.33 -0.05 3.99
CA ASN A 80 14.14 0.74 4.29
C ASN A 80 13.49 1.18 2.97
N GLY A 81 12.18 1.37 2.98
CA GLY A 81 11.42 1.73 1.80
C GLY A 81 10.15 2.49 2.11
N CYS A 82 9.45 2.81 1.03
CA CYS A 82 8.17 3.48 1.03
C CYS A 82 7.17 2.57 0.35
N PHE A 83 5.91 2.63 0.80
CA PHE A 83 4.85 1.89 0.15
C PHE A 83 3.55 2.67 0.17
N TYR A 84 2.68 2.29 -0.75
CA TYR A 84 1.28 2.62 -0.67
C TYR A 84 0.43 1.45 -1.15
N MET A 85 -0.80 1.39 -0.69
CA MET A 85 -1.79 0.41 -1.16
C MET A 85 -3.03 1.14 -1.63
N LEU A 86 -3.63 0.66 -2.70
CA LEU A 86 -4.90 1.14 -3.23
C LEU A 86 -5.91 -0.01 -3.23
N GLN A 87 -7.11 0.25 -2.70
CA GLN A 87 -8.17 -0.75 -2.68
C GLN A 87 -8.58 -1.09 -4.12
N SER A 88 -8.94 -2.35 -4.38
CA SER A 88 -9.43 -2.79 -5.69
C SER A 88 -10.55 -1.87 -6.18
N GLY A 89 -10.48 -1.51 -7.47
CA GLY A 89 -11.38 -0.53 -8.10
C GLY A 89 -10.98 0.94 -7.93
N VAL A 90 -9.96 1.27 -7.14
CA VAL A 90 -9.33 2.61 -7.17
C VAL A 90 -8.39 2.67 -8.38
N PRO A 91 -8.50 3.69 -9.26
CA PRO A 91 -7.58 3.87 -10.37
C PRO A 91 -6.13 3.97 -9.88
N THR A 92 -5.26 3.09 -10.38
CA THR A 92 -3.82 3.06 -10.04
C THR A 92 -2.99 4.02 -10.87
N ALA A 93 -3.59 4.57 -11.92
CA ALA A 93 -3.12 5.78 -12.58
C ALA A 93 -4.09 6.88 -12.18
N PHE A 94 -3.59 8.10 -11.96
CA PHE A 94 -4.41 9.27 -12.24
C PHE A 94 -4.75 9.20 -13.72
N GLY A 95 -5.83 8.53 -14.09
CA GLY A 95 -6.31 8.49 -15.45
C GLY A 95 -6.69 9.92 -15.75
N ALA A 96 -5.77 10.68 -16.39
CA ALA A 96 -5.78 12.12 -16.54
C ALA A 96 -7.11 12.73 -16.12
N GLU A 97 -7.31 12.96 -14.82
CA GLU A 97 -8.59 13.48 -14.34
C GLU A 97 -8.55 14.98 -14.58
N ARG A 98 -8.54 15.34 -15.87
CA ARG A 98 -9.00 16.63 -16.34
C ARG A 98 -10.51 16.61 -16.11
N VAL A 99 -10.92 16.81 -14.86
CA VAL A 99 -12.24 17.41 -14.63
C VAL A 99 -12.18 18.72 -15.41
N GLY A 100 -12.95 18.83 -16.50
CA GLY A 100 -12.96 20.04 -17.30
C GLY A 100 -13.16 21.26 -16.38
N GLY A 101 -12.13 22.11 -16.29
CA GLY A 101 -12.13 23.28 -15.41
C GLY A 101 -11.31 23.18 -14.11
N LYS A 102 -10.58 22.10 -13.83
CA LYS A 102 -9.59 22.05 -12.74
C LYS A 102 -8.15 22.06 -13.26
N LEU A 103 -7.30 22.77 -12.53
CA LEU A 103 -5.90 22.95 -12.89
C LEU A 103 -5.12 21.63 -12.71
N ASP A 104 -4.20 21.36 -13.62
CA ASP A 104 -3.26 20.24 -13.54
C ASP A 104 -2.20 20.45 -12.44
N SER A 105 -1.31 19.47 -12.26
CA SER A 105 -0.21 19.52 -11.29
C SER A 105 0.84 20.61 -11.56
N GLN A 106 0.72 21.34 -12.67
CA GLN A 106 1.55 22.48 -13.05
C GLN A 106 0.77 23.81 -13.03
N GLY A 107 -0.50 23.79 -12.62
CA GLY A 107 -1.35 24.98 -12.60
C GLY A 107 -1.91 25.38 -13.97
N GLY A 108 -1.86 24.50 -14.97
CA GLY A 108 -2.49 24.69 -16.29
C GLY A 108 -3.95 24.23 -16.28
N LYS A 109 -4.81 24.87 -17.08
CA LYS A 109 -6.22 24.43 -17.27
C LYS A 109 -6.33 23.30 -18.27
#